data_AF-A0A238K5K5-F1
#
_entry.id   AF-A0A238K5K5-F1
#
_cell.length_a   1.000
_cell.length_b   1.000
_cell.length_c   1.000
_cell.angle_alpha   90.00
_cell.angle_beta   90.00
_cell.angle_gamma   90.00
#
_symmetry.space_group_name_H-M   'P 1'
#
loop_
_entity.id
_entity.type
_entity.pdbx_description
1 polymer ?
#
loop_
_entity_poly.entity_id
_entity_poly.type
_entity_poly.pdbx_seq_one_letter_code
_entity_poly.pdbx_strand_id
1 'polypeptide(L)'
;MSLIRLLPIALILAGCSQQAQDTVAREAARNAITPVIQDKFPGIPVEPAVNCVVDNANSTQIGALALDAVTGPTQSTVEIVTQIVSKPETLTCLTDEGLPALLR
;
A
#
# COMPACT_ATOMS: atom_id res chain seq x y z
N MET A 1 -0.61 47.16 32.58
CA MET A 1 -0.44 47.11 31.11
C MET A 1 -0.30 45.66 30.67
N SER A 2 -1.36 45.12 30.10
CA SER A 2 -1.42 43.76 29.55
C SER A 2 -0.66 43.70 28.24
N LEU A 3 0.34 42.83 28.15
CA LEU A 3 0.97 42.41 26.89
C LEU A 3 0.89 40.89 26.82
N ILE A 4 -0.34 40.39 26.68
CA ILE A 4 -0.59 39.04 26.18
C ILE A 4 -0.12 39.04 24.72
N ARG A 5 1.11 38.56 24.51
CA ARG A 5 1.62 38.22 23.18
C ARG A 5 0.99 36.88 22.80
N LEU A 6 -0.13 36.94 22.08
CA LEU A 6 -0.60 35.84 21.24
C LEU A 6 0.49 35.56 20.20
N LEU A 7 1.40 34.64 20.51
CA LEU A 7 2.34 34.08 19.55
C LEU A 7 1.54 33.17 18.61
N PRO A 8 1.56 33.40 17.29
CA PRO A 8 0.80 32.58 16.38
C PRO A 8 1.46 31.20 16.34
N ILE A 9 0.75 30.18 16.81
CA ILE A 9 1.04 28.76 16.55
C ILE A 9 0.62 28.48 15.09
N ALA A 10 1.19 29.27 14.16
CA ALA A 10 0.84 29.24 12.76
C ALA A 10 1.89 28.41 12.00
N LEU A 11 1.44 27.24 11.56
CA LEU A 11 1.92 26.50 10.40
C LEU A 11 3.38 26.04 10.43
N ILE A 12 3.64 24.91 11.09
CA ILE A 12 4.77 24.02 10.73
C ILE A 12 4.24 22.66 10.24
N LEU A 13 3.15 22.65 9.47
CA LEU A 13 2.71 21.48 8.69
C LEU A 13 3.05 21.61 7.20
N ALA A 14 3.93 22.55 6.82
CA ALA A 14 4.33 22.75 5.45
C ALA A 14 5.27 21.63 4.98
N GLY A 15 4.68 20.50 4.56
CA GLY A 15 5.30 19.51 3.69
C GLY A 15 5.71 18.21 4.38
N CYS A 16 4.79 17.25 4.47
CA CYS A 16 5.23 15.86 4.38
C CYS A 16 5.98 15.73 3.05
N SER A 17 7.25 15.32 3.09
CA SER A 17 8.03 15.11 1.88
C SER A 17 7.31 14.12 0.96
N GLN A 18 7.55 14.21 -0.36
CA GLN A 18 6.94 13.28 -1.32
C GLN A 18 7.22 11.82 -0.95
N GLN A 19 8.41 11.55 -0.41
CA GLN A 19 8.79 10.22 0.09
C GLN A 19 7.94 9.78 1.28
N ALA A 20 7.68 10.66 2.26
CA ALA A 20 6.84 10.33 3.41
C ALA A 20 5.39 10.05 2.98
N GLN A 21 4.87 10.80 2.00
CA GLN A 21 3.54 10.56 1.43
C GLN A 21 3.45 9.21 0.71
N ASP A 22 4.47 8.86 -0.08
CA ASP A 22 4.53 7.57 -0.77
C ASP A 22 4.56 6.39 0.21
N THR A 23 5.36 6.48 1.28
CA THR A 23 5.39 5.47 2.34
C THR A 23 4.02 5.27 2.99
N VAL A 24 3.35 6.37 3.38
CA VAL A 24 2.01 6.30 3.97
C VAL A 24 0.99 5.71 3.01
N ALA A 25 1.03 6.10 1.73
CA ALA A 25 0.12 5.55 0.72
C ALA A 25 0.35 4.05 0.50
N ARG A 26 1.60 3.60 0.49
CA ARG A 26 1.94 2.17 0.39
C ARG A 26 1.46 1.39 1.61
N GLU A 27 1.65 1.93 2.82
CA GLU A 27 1.13 1.32 4.04
C GLU A 27 -0.40 1.21 4.03
N ALA A 28 -1.10 2.26 3.60
CA ALA A 28 -2.54 2.21 3.43
C ALA A 28 -2.95 1.17 2.38
N ALA A 29 -2.30 1.15 1.21
CA ALA A 29 -2.58 0.18 0.15
C ALA A 29 -2.45 -1.27 0.64
N ARG A 30 -1.47 -1.58 1.51
CA ARG A 30 -1.31 -2.93 2.11
C ARG A 30 -2.58 -3.41 2.79
N ASN A 31 -3.29 -2.52 3.49
CA ASN A 31 -4.53 -2.87 4.20
C ASN A 31 -5.66 -3.24 3.24
N ALA A 32 -5.73 -2.62 2.05
CA ALA A 32 -6.69 -2.98 1.02
C ALA A 32 -6.30 -4.26 0.25
N ILE A 33 -5.01 -4.46 0.01
CA ILE A 33 -4.48 -5.61 -0.77
C ILE A 33 -4.58 -6.91 0.02
N THR A 34 -4.24 -6.89 1.31
CA THR A 34 -4.19 -8.09 2.18
C THR A 34 -5.44 -8.96 2.09
N PRO A 35 -6.67 -8.45 2.29
CA PRO A 35 -7.88 -9.27 2.17
C PRO A 35 -8.12 -9.81 0.76
N VAL A 36 -7.72 -9.07 -0.29
CA VAL A 36 -7.81 -9.54 -1.68
C VAL A 36 -6.87 -10.73 -1.91
N ILE A 37 -5.64 -10.65 -1.40
CA ILE A 37 -4.68 -11.76 -1.48
C ILE A 37 -5.21 -13.00 -0.77
N GLN A 38 -5.74 -12.83 0.44
CA GLN A 38 -6.31 -13.93 1.23
C GLN A 38 -7.51 -14.61 0.55
N ASP A 39 -8.38 -13.83 -0.10
CA ASP A 39 -9.59 -14.34 -0.77
C ASP A 39 -9.32 -14.94 -2.16
N LYS A 40 -8.50 -14.27 -2.97
CA LYS A 40 -8.29 -14.64 -4.39
C LYS A 40 -7.13 -15.59 -4.62
N PHE A 41 -6.16 -15.62 -3.71
CA PHE A 41 -4.94 -16.41 -3.86
C PHE A 41 -4.71 -17.30 -2.62
N PRO A 42 -5.64 -18.22 -2.30
CA PRO A 42 -5.54 -19.07 -1.13
C PRO A 42 -4.31 -19.98 -1.22
N GLY A 43 -3.61 -20.14 -0.09
CA GLY A 43 -2.44 -21.01 0.02
C GLY A 43 -1.10 -20.35 -0.36
N ILE A 44 -1.09 -19.06 -0.74
CA ILE A 44 0.14 -18.28 -0.94
C ILE A 44 0.49 -17.53 0.36
N PRO A 45 1.78 -17.38 0.73
CA PRO A 45 2.19 -16.57 1.88
C PRO A 45 1.75 -15.12 1.67
N VAL A 46 0.84 -14.65 2.54
CA VAL A 46 0.16 -13.37 2.37
C VAL A 46 1.15 -12.20 2.39
N GLU A 47 2.05 -12.15 3.36
CA GLU A 47 2.94 -11.00 3.54
C GLU A 47 3.96 -10.84 2.39
N PRO A 48 4.68 -11.89 1.93
CA PRO A 48 5.49 -11.81 0.71
C PRO A 48 4.67 -11.41 -0.52
N ALA A 49 3.46 -11.95 -0.69
CA ALA A 49 2.61 -11.60 -1.82
C ALA A 49 2.17 -10.13 -1.81
N VAL A 50 1.76 -9.62 -0.65
CA VAL A 50 1.42 -8.20 -0.46
C VAL A 50 2.63 -7.31 -0.76
N ASN A 51 3.83 -7.68 -0.29
CA ASN A 51 5.07 -6.96 -0.60
C ASN A 51 5.29 -6.86 -2.11
N CYS A 52 5.28 -7.99 -2.81
CA CYS A 52 5.48 -8.03 -4.26
C CYS A 52 4.45 -7.18 -5.02
N VAL A 53 3.19 -7.18 -4.61
CA VAL A 53 2.15 -6.35 -5.24
C VAL A 53 2.40 -4.86 -4.99
N VAL A 54 2.73 -4.46 -3.76
CA VAL A 54 3.01 -3.06 -3.44
C VAL A 54 4.24 -2.55 -4.19
N ASP A 55 5.31 -3.34 -4.24
CA ASP A 55 6.59 -2.94 -4.83
C ASP A 55 6.51 -2.81 -6.36
N ASN A 56 5.63 -3.59 -7.00
CA ASN A 56 5.39 -3.56 -8.44
C ASN A 56 4.18 -2.69 -8.87
N ALA A 57 3.52 -2.02 -7.93
CA ALA A 57 2.45 -1.07 -8.22
C ALA A 57 3.01 0.30 -8.61
N ASN A 58 2.38 0.97 -9.59
CA ASN A 58 2.70 2.37 -9.89
C ASN A 58 1.99 3.33 -8.92
N SER A 59 2.36 4.61 -8.93
CA SER A 59 1.81 5.62 -8.01
C SER A 59 0.29 5.79 -8.12
N THR A 60 -0.28 5.70 -9.33
CA THR A 60 -1.72 5.76 -9.54
C THR A 60 -2.43 4.56 -8.91
N GLN A 61 -1.89 3.35 -9.09
CA GLN A 61 -2.42 2.12 -8.48
C GLN A 61 -2.33 2.18 -6.96
N ILE A 62 -1.19 2.59 -6.40
CA ILE A 62 -1.01 2.76 -4.94
C ILE A 62 -2.02 3.76 -4.39
N GLY A 63 -2.20 4.91 -5.04
CA GLY A 63 -3.18 5.91 -4.61
C GLY A 63 -4.60 5.35 -4.58
N ALA A 64 -5.03 4.64 -5.63
CA ALA A 64 -6.35 4.03 -5.68
C ALA A 64 -6.55 2.98 -4.57
N LEU A 65 -5.58 2.08 -4.39
CA LEU A 65 -5.63 1.04 -3.35
C LEU A 65 -5.58 1.64 -1.93
N ALA A 66 -4.84 2.73 -1.73
CA ALA A 66 -4.77 3.42 -0.45
C ALA A 66 -6.12 4.03 -0.03
N LEU A 67 -6.92 4.52 -0.98
CA LEU A 67 -8.26 5.04 -0.69
C LEU A 67 -9.20 3.93 -0.20
N ASP A 68 -9.05 2.73 -0.76
CA ASP A 68 -9.85 1.55 -0.38
C ASP A 68 -9.46 0.99 1.00
N ALA A 69 -8.34 1.43 1.59
CA ALA A 69 -7.88 0.96 2.90
C ALA A 69 -8.87 1.23 4.03
N VAL A 70 -9.66 2.30 3.91
CA VAL A 70 -10.63 2.73 4.93
C VAL A 70 -12.00 2.10 4.72
N THR A 71 -12.44 2.01 3.46
CA THR A 71 -13.77 1.47 3.09
C THR A 71 -13.77 -0.04 2.91
N GLY A 72 -12.59 -0.64 2.77
CA GLY A 72 -12.40 -2.04 2.38
C GLY A 72 -12.30 -2.23 0.87
N PRO A 73 -11.83 -3.41 0.44
CA PRO A 73 -11.66 -3.74 -0.98
C PRO A 73 -13.01 -3.82 -1.72
N THR A 74 -13.03 -3.29 -2.93
CA THR A 74 -14.12 -3.36 -3.90
C THR A 74 -13.74 -4.23 -5.09
N GLN A 75 -14.64 -4.37 -6.07
CA GLN A 75 -14.31 -5.04 -7.33
C GLN A 75 -13.14 -4.35 -8.05
N SER A 76 -13.08 -3.01 -8.03
CA SER A 76 -11.97 -2.24 -8.59
C SER A 76 -10.63 -2.59 -7.91
N THR A 77 -10.63 -2.76 -6.58
CA THR A 77 -9.45 -3.19 -5.83
C THR A 77 -8.96 -4.55 -6.31
N VAL A 78 -9.86 -5.52 -6.50
CA VAL A 78 -9.53 -6.86 -7.01
C VAL A 78 -8.95 -6.79 -8.41
N GLU A 79 -9.54 -5.98 -9.30
CA GLU A 79 -9.06 -5.79 -10.67
C GLU A 79 -7.65 -5.18 -10.69
N ILE A 80 -7.41 -4.13 -9.90
CA ILE A 80 -6.09 -3.49 -9.80
C ILE A 80 -5.05 -4.49 -9.27
N VAL A 81 -5.35 -5.21 -8.19
CA VAL A 81 -4.43 -6.23 -7.63
C VAL A 81 -4.13 -7.31 -8.66
N THR A 82 -5.15 -7.82 -9.36
CA THR A 82 -4.98 -8.85 -10.40
C THR A 82 -4.11 -8.35 -11.56
N GLN A 83 -4.30 -7.10 -12.00
CA GLN A 83 -3.45 -6.47 -13.01
C GLN A 83 -2.00 -6.38 -12.56
N ILE A 84 -1.74 -6.04 -11.29
CA ILE A 84 -0.38 -5.96 -10.75
C ILE A 84 0.24 -7.35 -10.66
N VAL A 85 -0.47 -8.34 -10.13
CA VAL A 85 -0.01 -9.74 -10.04
C VAL A 85 0.34 -10.30 -11.40
N SER A 86 -0.39 -9.90 -12.45
CA SER A 86 -0.17 -10.38 -13.83
C SER A 86 1.09 -9.78 -14.49
N LYS A 87 1.76 -8.81 -13.87
CA LYS A 87 3.02 -8.25 -14.40
C LYS A 87 4.15 -9.27 -14.26
N PRO A 88 5.03 -9.42 -15.28
CA PRO A 88 6.16 -10.34 -15.22
C PRO A 88 7.08 -10.12 -14.01
N GLU A 89 7.29 -8.87 -13.60
CA GLU A 89 8.14 -8.50 -12.47
C GLU A 89 7.51 -8.93 -11.14
N THR A 90 6.18 -8.82 -11.00
CA THR A 90 5.45 -9.28 -9.82
C THR A 90 5.47 -10.81 -9.73
N LEU A 91 5.30 -11.51 -10.84
CA LEU A 91 5.39 -12.97 -10.88
C LEU A 91 6.78 -13.45 -10.46
N THR A 92 7.83 -12.80 -10.95
CA THR A 92 9.23 -13.09 -10.55
C THR A 92 9.43 -12.85 -9.05
N CYS A 93 8.93 -11.73 -8.52
CA CYS A 93 9.00 -11.48 -7.08
C CYS A 93 8.28 -12.56 -6.26
N LEU A 94 7.09 -13.00 -6.69
CA LEU A 94 6.34 -14.06 -6.01
C LEU A 94 7.09 -15.40 -6.03
N THR A 95 7.83 -15.71 -7.09
CA THR A 95 8.66 -16.91 -7.12
C THR A 95 9.88 -16.79 -6.21
N ASP A 96 10.51 -15.62 -6.16
CA ASP A 96 11.75 -15.41 -5.42
C ASP A 96 11.52 -15.24 -3.91
N GLU A 97 10.46 -14.55 -3.51
CA GLU A 97 10.11 -14.27 -2.11
C GLU A 97 9.03 -15.21 -1.57
N GLY A 98 8.05 -15.59 -2.41
CA GLY A 98 6.91 -16.38 -2.00
C GLY A 98 7.20 -17.89 -1.89
N LEU A 99 7.98 -18.46 -2.82
CA LEU A 99 8.31 -19.89 -2.76
C LEU A 99 9.17 -20.25 -1.54
N PRO A 100 10.24 -19.50 -1.20
CA PRO A 100 11.00 -19.79 0.01
C PRO A 100 10.19 -19.63 1.30
N ALA A 101 9.20 -18.73 1.31
CA ALA A 101 8.31 -18.56 2.47
C ALA A 101 7.36 -19.76 2.68
N LEU A 102 7.07 -20.56 1.65
CA LEU A 102 6.29 -21.81 1.77
C LEU A 102 7.11 -23.00 2.29
N LEU A 103 8.43 -22.93 2.20
CA LEU A 103 9.35 -24.04 2.51
C LEU A 103 10.02 -23.90 3.89
N ARG A 104 9.70 -22.84 4.63
CA ARG A 104 10.18 -22.56 5.99
C ARG A 104 9.12 -22.91 7.02
#